data_AF-A0A1M4LB09-F1
#
_entry.id   AF-A0A1M4LB09-F1
#
_cell.length_a   1.000
_cell.length_b   1.000
_cell.length_c   1.000
_cell.angle_alpha   90.00
_cell.angle_beta   90.00
_cell.angle_gamma   90.00
#
_symmetry.space_group_name_H-M   'P 1'
#
loop_
_entity.id
_entity.type
_entity.pdbx_description
1 polymer ?
#
loop_
_entity_poly.entity_id
_entity_poly.type
_entity_poly.pdbx_seq_one_letter_code
_entity_poly.pdbx_strand_id
1 'polypeptide(L)'
;MAIRRNAELPPRLLRTQEAARFLGISIRTLEKHRTYGTGPAYRKIGGRVLYTVRDLEAWSAVGTRKSTRDKNAGTVFPARPLTPDERGKL
;
A
#
# COMPACT_ATOMS: atom_id res chain seq x y z
N MET A 1 4.69 33.86 3.37
CA MET A 1 5.18 32.47 3.23
C MET A 1 5.09 31.78 4.58
N ALA A 2 4.11 30.89 4.78
CA ALA A 2 3.89 30.25 6.08
C ALA A 2 4.64 28.91 6.17
N ILE A 3 5.36 28.75 7.27
CA ILE A 3 6.27 27.66 7.64
C ILE A 3 5.52 26.31 7.68
N ARG A 4 5.98 25.31 6.93
CA ARG A 4 5.51 23.92 7.07
C ARG A 4 6.09 23.29 8.35
N ARG A 5 5.37 23.42 9.47
CA ARG A 5 5.64 22.74 10.75
C ARG A 5 5.25 21.25 10.73
N ASN A 6 5.87 20.45 9.86
CA ASN A 6 5.68 18.99 9.86
C ASN A 6 6.96 18.18 10.10
N ALA A 7 8.13 18.83 10.16
CA ALA A 7 9.40 18.13 10.39
C ALA A 7 9.59 17.66 11.84
N GLU A 8 8.84 18.21 12.80
CA GLU A 8 8.96 17.91 14.24
C GLU A 8 7.87 16.98 14.78
N LEU A 9 6.88 16.62 13.96
CA LEU A 9 5.84 15.67 14.36
C LEU A 9 6.28 14.25 14.01
N PRO A 10 6.02 13.26 14.90
CA PRO A 10 6.36 11.88 14.63
C PRO A 10 5.67 11.40 13.34
N PRO A 11 6.28 10.45 12.60
CA PRO A 11 5.75 9.98 11.32
C PRO A 11 4.27 9.59 11.43
N ARG A 12 3.44 10.17 10.55
CA ARG A 12 2.00 9.91 10.57
C ARG A 12 1.71 8.46 10.21
N LEU A 13 1.17 7.72 11.19
CA LEU A 13 0.67 6.35 11.01
C LEU A 13 -0.84 6.39 10.74
N LEU A 14 -1.25 5.79 9.63
CA LEU A 14 -2.64 5.70 9.20
C LEU A 14 -3.24 4.36 9.62
N ARG A 15 -4.49 4.39 10.08
CA ARG A 15 -5.27 3.14 10.25
C ARG A 15 -5.80 2.66 8.91
N THR A 16 -6.27 1.41 8.83
CA THR A 16 -6.81 0.80 7.61
C THR A 16 -7.82 1.70 6.87
N GLN A 17 -8.71 2.38 7.60
CA GLN A 17 -9.69 3.27 6.99
C GLN A 17 -9.06 4.48 6.29
N GLU A 18 -8.09 5.12 6.94
CA GLU A 18 -7.36 6.26 6.35
C GLU A 18 -6.47 5.81 5.20
N ALA A 19 -5.79 4.66 5.34
CA ALA A 19 -4.95 4.10 4.30
C ALA A 19 -5.75 3.72 3.05
N ALA A 20 -6.93 3.11 3.22
CA ALA A 20 -7.83 2.79 2.12
C ALA A 20 -8.29 4.05 1.39
N ARG A 21 -8.66 5.11 2.13
CA ARG A 21 -8.99 6.43 1.57
C ARG A 21 -7.81 7.06 0.84
N PHE A 22 -6.60 6.98 1.41
CA PHE A 22 -5.38 7.49 0.79
C PHE A 22 -5.12 6.83 -0.58
N LEU A 23 -5.32 5.51 -0.67
CA LEU A 23 -5.14 4.74 -1.91
C LEU A 23 -6.33 4.82 -2.87
N GLY A 24 -7.47 5.38 -2.46
CA GLY A 24 -8.69 5.40 -3.27
C GLY A 24 -9.36 4.03 -3.48
N ILE A 25 -9.12 3.06 -2.59
CA ILE A 25 -9.73 1.72 -2.65
C ILE A 25 -10.65 1.47 -1.45
N SER A 26 -11.53 0.47 -1.54
CA SER A 26 -12.38 0.11 -0.42
C SER A 26 -11.56 -0.47 0.76
N ILE A 27 -12.04 -0.25 1.99
CA ILE A 27 -11.44 -0.82 3.21
C ILE A 27 -11.34 -2.35 3.09
N ARG A 28 -12.41 -3.00 2.63
CA ARG A 28 -12.48 -4.45 2.44
C ARG A 28 -11.44 -4.94 1.42
N THR A 29 -11.18 -4.16 0.37
CA THR A 29 -10.14 -4.48 -0.62
C THR A 29 -8.74 -4.41 0.00
N LEU A 30 -8.45 -3.35 0.77
CA LEU A 30 -7.16 -3.23 1.48
C LEU A 30 -6.97 -4.36 2.51
N GLU A 31 -8.02 -4.75 3.22
CA GLU A 31 -7.99 -5.90 4.14
C GLU A 31 -7.69 -7.21 3.42
N LYS A 32 -8.28 -7.44 2.23
CA LYS A 32 -7.95 -8.60 1.41
C LYS A 32 -6.50 -8.58 0.94
N HIS A 33 -6.00 -7.44 0.46
CA HIS A 33 -4.59 -7.28 0.10
C HIS A 33 -3.66 -7.64 1.27
N ARG A 34 -4.03 -7.25 2.50
CA ARG A 34 -3.30 -7.65 3.70
C ARG A 34 -3.35 -9.16 3.94
N THR A 35 -4.51 -9.79 3.81
CA THR A 35 -4.68 -11.24 4.00
C THR A 35 -3.84 -12.05 3.01
N TYR A 36 -3.77 -11.62 1.75
CA TYR A 36 -3.05 -12.35 0.71
C TYR A 36 -1.59 -11.94 0.53
N GLY A 37 -1.13 -10.93 1.28
CA GLY A 37 0.23 -10.41 1.13
C GLY A 37 0.48 -9.64 -0.16
N THR A 38 -0.58 -9.18 -0.85
CA THR A 38 -0.48 -8.45 -2.13
C THR A 38 -0.57 -6.93 -1.95
N GLY A 39 -0.63 -6.47 -0.70
CA GLY A 39 -0.82 -5.08 -0.32
C GLY A 39 0.44 -4.34 0.11
N PRO A 40 0.28 -3.06 0.50
CA PRO A 40 1.35 -2.29 1.11
C PRO A 40 1.80 -2.92 2.43
N ALA A 41 3.07 -2.70 2.78
CA ALA A 41 3.60 -3.10 4.07
C ALA A 41 2.80 -2.47 5.22
N TYR A 42 2.48 -3.28 6.22
CA TYR A 42 1.73 -2.86 7.39
C TYR A 42 2.49 -3.18 8.67
N ARG A 43 2.16 -2.48 9.75
CA ARG A 43 2.69 -2.70 11.09
C ARG A 43 1.58 -3.24 11.98
N LYS A 44 1.80 -4.40 12.59
CA LYS A 44 0.90 -4.98 13.58
C LYS A 44 1.32 -4.50 14.97
N ILE A 45 0.45 -3.73 15.63
CA ILE A 45 0.69 -3.21 16.98
C ILE A 45 -0.49 -3.63 17.86
N GLY A 46 -0.31 -4.75 18.58
CA GLY A 46 -1.38 -5.41 19.31
C GLY A 46 -2.59 -5.68 18.41
N GLY A 47 -3.78 -5.23 18.83
CA GLY A 47 -5.02 -5.36 18.04
C GLY A 47 -5.06 -4.52 16.76
N ARG A 48 -4.17 -3.54 16.59
CA ARG A 48 -4.26 -2.53 15.51
C ARG A 48 -3.35 -2.86 14.32
N VAL A 49 -3.79 -2.45 13.14
CA VAL A 49 -3.02 -2.48 11.88
C VAL A 49 -2.79 -1.05 11.43
N LEU A 50 -1.52 -0.67 11.24
CA LEU A 50 -1.11 0.67 10.86
C LEU A 50 -0.28 0.66 9.59
N TYR A 51 -0.36 1.73 8.83
CA TYR A 51 0.39 1.97 7.60
C TYR A 51 1.18 3.27 7.73
N THR A 52 2.38 3.33 7.18
CA THR A 52 3.05 4.62 6.94
C THR A 52 2.63 5.15 5.58
N VAL A 53 2.58 6.48 5.43
CA VAL A 53 2.34 7.10 4.12
C VAL A 53 3.38 6.62 3.10
N ARG A 54 4.65 6.54 3.50
CA ARG A 54 5.75 6.07 2.65
C ARG A 54 5.52 4.66 2.10
N ASP A 55 5.05 3.73 2.92
CA ASP A 55 4.84 2.35 2.48
C ASP A 55 3.60 2.24 1.57
N LEU A 56 2.58 3.10 1.76
CA LEU A 56 1.44 3.22 0.84
C LEU A 56 1.87 3.79 -0.51
N GLU A 57 2.67 4.85 -0.51
CA GLU A 57 3.24 5.46 -1.72
C GLU A 57 4.13 4.46 -2.47
N ALA A 58 5.04 3.79 -1.77
CA ALA A 58 5.94 2.80 -2.37
C ALA A 58 5.16 1.67 -3.05
N TRP A 59 4.12 1.14 -2.41
CA TRP A 59 3.27 0.11 -3.01
C TRP A 59 2.50 0.64 -4.22
N SER A 60 1.93 1.85 -4.14
CA SER A 60 1.26 2.48 -5.28
C SER A 60 2.20 2.73 -6.47
N ALA A 61 3.47 3.05 -6.18
CA ALA A 61 4.49 3.30 -7.19
C ALA A 61 4.84 2.05 -8.00
N VAL A 62 4.75 0.85 -7.41
CA VAL A 62 4.92 -0.43 -8.14
C VAL A 62 3.97 -0.50 -9.33
N GLY A 63 2.71 -0.10 -9.13
CA GLY A 63 1.67 -0.12 -10.15
C GLY A 63 1.74 1.03 -11.17
N THR A 64 2.72 1.94 -11.06
CA THR A 64 2.83 3.08 -11.97
C THR A 64 3.10 2.60 -13.40
N ARG A 65 2.39 3.17 -14.38
CA ARG A 65 2.54 2.86 -15.80
C ARG A 65 2.49 4.17 -16.59
N LYS A 66 3.40 4.33 -17.55
CA LYS A 66 3.33 5.45 -18.52
C LYS A 66 2.48 5.11 -19.75
N SER A 67 2.37 3.83 -20.07
CA SER A 67 1.63 3.33 -21.23
C SER A 67 1.00 1.97 -20.91
N THR A 68 -0.11 1.66 -21.55
CA THR A 68 -0.77 0.35 -21.45
C THR A 68 0.10 -0.80 -21.99
N ARG A 69 1.13 -0.49 -22.78
CA ARG A 69 2.11 -1.46 -23.31
C ARG A 69 3.41 -1.52 -22.51
N ASP A 70 3.52 -0.79 -21.40
CA ASP A 70 4.74 -0.73 -20.61
C ASP A 70 5.01 -2.09 -19.91
N LYS A 71 5.98 -2.83 -20.45
CA LYS A 71 6.38 -4.16 -19.96
C LYS A 71 7.34 -4.11 -18.78
N ASN A 72 7.96 -2.95 -18.51
CA ASN A 72 9.05 -2.85 -17.53
C ASN A 72 8.57 -2.54 -16.12
N ALA A 73 7.27 -2.29 -15.95
CA ALA A 73 6.76 -1.77 -14.71
C ALA A 73 6.29 -2.89 -13.75
N GLY A 74 6.48 -2.67 -12.45
CA GLY A 74 6.26 -3.68 -11.41
C GLY A 74 4.79 -4.09 -11.26
N THR A 75 4.50 -5.30 -10.79
CA THR A 75 3.11 -5.79 -10.74
C THR A 75 2.52 -5.66 -9.34
N VAL A 76 1.40 -4.95 -9.22
CA VAL A 76 0.53 -5.03 -8.04
C VAL A 76 -0.46 -6.17 -8.29
N PHE A 77 -0.31 -7.26 -7.55
CA PHE A 77 -1.18 -8.42 -7.72
C PHE A 77 -2.58 -8.17 -7.16
N PRO A 78 -3.63 -8.80 -7.74
CA PRO A 78 -5.00 -8.67 -7.25
C PRO A 78 -5.14 -9.19 -5.81
N ALA A 79 -6.15 -8.71 -5.10
CA ALA A 79 -6.48 -9.13 -3.73
C ALA A 79 -7.15 -10.53 -3.71
N ARG A 80 -6.43 -11.55 -4.18
CA ARG A 80 -6.80 -12.97 -4.17
C ARG A 80 -5.57 -13.82 -3.82
N PRO A 81 -5.74 -15.12 -3.47
CA PRO A 81 -4.62 -16.04 -3.38
C PRO A 81 -3.81 -16.03 -4.68
N LEU A 82 -2.49 -15.92 -4.54
CA LEU A 82 -1.57 -15.98 -5.66
C LEU A 82 -1.36 -17.42 -6.12
N THR A 83 -1.16 -17.61 -7.41
CA THR A 83 -0.69 -18.89 -7.94
C THR A 83 0.76 -19.16 -7.48
N PRO A 84 1.25 -20.41 -7.56
CA PRO A 84 2.65 -20.71 -7.28
C PRO A 84 3.62 -19.85 -8.11
N ASP A 85 3.33 -19.66 -9.40
CA ASP A 85 4.16 -18.84 -10.29
C ASP A 85 4.14 -17.35 -9.94
N GLU A 86 3.00 -16.84 -9.48
CA GLU A 86 2.88 -15.45 -9.02
C GLU A 86 3.64 -15.22 -7.71
N ARG A 87 3.64 -16.19 -6.78
CA ARG A 87 4.40 -16.08 -5.54
C ARG A 87 5.91 -16.01 -5.75
N GLY A 88 6.43 -16.70 -6.77
CA GLY A 88 7.85 -16.64 -7.12
C GLY A 88 8.32 -15.28 -7.67
N LYS A 89 7.39 -14.36 -7.94
CA LYS A 89 7.65 -13.02 -8.48
C LYS A 89 7.51 -11.90 -7.45
N LEU A 90 7.14 -12.24 -6.21
CA LEU A 90 7.04 -11.31 -5.08
C LEU A 90 8.41 -10.98 -4.48
#